data_AF-A0A4Y1RUF4-F1
#
_entry.id   AF-A0A4Y1RUF4-F1
#
_cell.length_a   1.000
_cell.length_b   1.000
_cell.length_c   1.000
_cell.angle_alpha   90.00
_cell.angle_beta   90.00
_cell.angle_gamma   90.00
#
_symmetry.space_group_name_H-M   'P 1'
#
loop_
_entity.id
_entity.type
_entity.pdbx_description
1 polymer ?
#
loop_
_entity_poly.entity_id
_entity_poly.type
_entity_poly.pdbx_seq_one_letter_code
_entity_poly.pdbx_strand_id
1 'polypeptide(L)'
;MHYLHPFTVNQLDSLRYQAMNIVAVRLGRAEPQLRKEVVEYMLDVDSHMWSMRRSKANFFRIVSLFSGLISMSRWLGEVRHWKNPITTVLVHFLFFLLICYPELILPTIFLYMFLIGLWNFRFRPRHPPHMDTKLSWAEAVHPDEMDEEFDTFPTSKAQDVVRMRYDRLRSVAGRIQTVVGDIATQGERFQAVLSWRDPRASSLFVFLCLIAAVVLYVTPFKLIALVAGMVWLRHPRFRSKLPSVPSNFFRRLPSRADSML
;
A
#
# COMPACT_ATOMS: atom_id res chain seq x y z
N MET A 1 -33.94 -7.32 -6.93
CA MET A 1 -34.62 -6.73 -5.76
C MET A 1 -33.63 -6.06 -4.79
N HIS A 2 -32.58 -6.73 -4.28
CA HIS A 2 -31.63 -6.13 -3.31
C HIS A 2 -30.67 -5.04 -3.82
N TYR A 3 -30.54 -4.84 -5.13
CA TYR A 3 -29.78 -3.70 -5.69
C TYR A 3 -30.54 -2.36 -5.59
N LEU A 4 -31.87 -2.40 -5.52
CA LEU A 4 -32.72 -1.20 -5.41
C LEU A 4 -33.05 -0.85 -3.95
N HIS A 5 -33.13 -1.87 -3.09
CA HIS A 5 -33.29 -1.73 -1.65
C HIS A 5 -32.26 -2.60 -0.93
N PRO A 6 -31.04 -2.07 -0.67
CA PRO A 6 -30.04 -2.81 0.07
C PRO A 6 -30.49 -3.02 1.51
N PHE A 7 -30.17 -4.18 2.08
CA PHE A 7 -30.35 -4.42 3.51
C PHE A 7 -29.50 -3.43 4.31
N THR A 8 -30.01 -3.02 5.47
CA THR A 8 -29.19 -2.26 6.42
C THR A 8 -28.10 -3.18 7.00
N VAL A 9 -26.98 -2.60 7.44
CA VAL A 9 -25.86 -3.36 8.03
C VAL A 9 -26.36 -4.27 9.17
N ASN A 10 -27.23 -3.75 10.04
CA ASN A 10 -27.82 -4.51 11.15
C ASN A 10 -28.68 -5.69 10.69
N GLN A 11 -29.46 -5.52 9.61
CA GLN A 11 -30.26 -6.61 9.05
C GLN A 11 -29.37 -7.69 8.44
N LEU A 12 -28.30 -7.29 7.75
CA LEU A 12 -27.33 -8.20 7.17
C LEU A 12 -26.61 -9.00 8.25
N ASP A 13 -26.17 -8.35 9.33
CA ASP A 13 -25.48 -9.01 10.45
C ASP A 13 -26.40 -9.99 11.18
N SER A 14 -27.67 -9.62 11.40
CA SER A 14 -28.67 -10.51 11.98
C SER A 14 -28.93 -11.76 11.10
N LEU A 15 -29.09 -11.57 9.79
CA LEU A 15 -29.28 -12.67 8.84
C LEU A 15 -28.04 -13.57 8.77
N ARG A 16 -26.83 -13.00 8.78
CA ARG A 16 -25.58 -13.76 8.86
C ARG A 16 -25.53 -14.57 10.14
N TYR A 17 -25.83 -13.97 11.28
CA TYR A 17 -25.85 -14.67 12.57
C TYR A 17 -26.82 -15.87 12.60
N GLN A 18 -28.02 -15.70 12.06
CA GLN A 18 -28.98 -16.80 11.96
C GLN A 18 -28.50 -17.91 11.03
N ALA A 19 -27.98 -17.56 9.84
CA ALA A 19 -27.44 -18.53 8.89
C ALA A 19 -26.26 -19.31 9.50
N MET A 20 -25.37 -18.65 10.23
CA MET A 20 -24.22 -19.27 10.90
C MET A 20 -24.67 -20.27 11.97
N ASN A 21 -25.65 -19.93 12.81
CA ASN A 21 -26.20 -20.86 13.81
C ASN A 21 -26.79 -22.12 13.17
N ILE A 22 -27.51 -21.99 12.05
CA ILE A 22 -28.06 -23.14 11.32
C ILE A 22 -26.93 -24.03 10.80
N VAL A 23 -25.87 -23.43 10.23
CA VAL A 23 -24.70 -24.16 9.72
C VAL A 23 -23.95 -24.87 10.84
N ALA A 24 -23.74 -24.21 11.99
CA ALA A 24 -23.09 -24.81 13.16
C ALA A 24 -23.86 -26.01 13.70
N VAL A 25 -25.19 -25.93 13.80
CA VAL A 25 -26.02 -27.06 14.24
C VAL A 25 -25.95 -28.22 13.25
N ARG A 26 -25.91 -27.94 11.94
CA ARG A 26 -25.79 -28.98 10.90
C ARG A 26 -24.42 -29.66 10.91
N LEU A 27 -23.34 -28.89 11.00
CA LEU A 27 -21.96 -29.41 11.02
C LEU A 27 -21.60 -30.12 12.33
N GLY A 28 -22.23 -29.76 13.44
CA GLY A 28 -22.12 -30.51 14.70
C GLY A 28 -22.72 -31.93 14.63
N ARG A 29 -23.58 -32.19 13.64
CA ARG A 29 -24.18 -33.52 13.37
C ARG A 29 -23.51 -34.25 12.19
N ALA A 30 -22.53 -33.64 11.54
CA ALA A 30 -21.82 -34.25 10.42
C ALA A 30 -20.70 -35.20 10.92
N GLU A 31 -20.21 -36.07 10.04
CA GLU A 31 -19.01 -36.88 10.30
C GLU A 31 -17.85 -36.35 9.44
N PRO A 32 -16.74 -35.86 10.03
CA PRO A 32 -16.48 -35.68 11.47
C PRO A 32 -17.26 -34.52 12.11
N GLN A 33 -17.59 -34.66 13.40
CA GLN A 33 -18.33 -33.64 14.15
C GLN A 33 -17.48 -32.38 14.33
N LEU A 34 -17.95 -31.25 13.83
CA LEU A 34 -17.31 -29.95 14.03
C LEU A 34 -17.92 -29.25 15.24
N ARG A 35 -17.07 -28.89 16.20
CA ARG A 35 -17.50 -28.08 17.35
C ARG A 35 -18.02 -26.73 16.88
N LYS A 36 -19.03 -26.20 17.57
CA LYS A 36 -19.63 -24.90 17.29
C LYS A 36 -18.57 -23.79 17.20
N GLU A 37 -17.60 -23.78 18.12
CA GLU A 37 -16.47 -22.85 18.15
C GLU A 37 -15.65 -22.86 16.84
N VAL A 38 -15.41 -24.05 16.26
CA VAL A 38 -14.66 -24.19 15.01
C VAL A 38 -15.48 -23.65 13.84
N VAL A 39 -16.79 -23.90 13.83
CA VAL A 39 -17.68 -23.37 12.79
C VAL A 39 -17.81 -21.85 12.89
N GLU A 40 -17.93 -21.30 14.09
CA GLU A 40 -18.01 -19.86 14.33
C GLU A 40 -16.70 -19.15 13.94
N TYR A 41 -15.56 -19.76 14.27
CA TYR A 41 -14.24 -19.27 13.85
C TYR A 41 -14.05 -19.35 12.32
N MET A 42 -14.49 -20.44 11.67
CA MET A 42 -14.43 -20.58 10.20
C MET A 42 -15.36 -19.61 9.45
N LEU A 43 -16.50 -19.25 10.05
CA LEU A 43 -17.49 -18.33 9.48
C LEU A 43 -17.24 -16.86 9.85
N ASP A 44 -16.16 -16.58 10.56
CA ASP A 44 -15.71 -15.24 10.95
C ASP A 44 -16.79 -14.44 11.73
N VAL A 45 -17.43 -15.11 12.70
CA VAL A 45 -18.47 -14.52 13.56
C VAL A 45 -17.93 -13.29 14.31
N ASP A 46 -16.69 -13.35 14.77
CA ASP A 46 -16.01 -12.29 15.52
C ASP A 46 -15.09 -11.44 14.64
N SER A 47 -15.58 -11.03 13.46
CA SER A 47 -14.84 -10.13 12.56
C SER A 47 -14.53 -8.76 13.18
N HIS A 48 -15.30 -8.35 14.19
CA HIS A 48 -15.16 -7.09 14.91
C HIS A 48 -14.14 -7.16 16.05
N MET A 49 -13.70 -8.36 16.47
CA MET A 49 -12.69 -8.50 17.52
C MET A 49 -11.28 -8.31 16.96
N TRP A 50 -10.46 -7.58 17.71
CA TRP A 50 -9.06 -7.35 17.33
C TRP A 50 -8.25 -8.65 17.41
N SER A 51 -7.42 -8.90 16.39
CA SER A 51 -6.42 -9.97 16.40
C SER A 51 -5.13 -9.52 15.74
N MET A 52 -4.01 -9.82 16.39
CA MET A 52 -2.67 -9.56 15.86
C MET A 52 -2.41 -10.31 14.54
N ARG A 53 -2.83 -11.58 14.45
CA ARG A 53 -2.65 -12.40 13.24
C ARG A 53 -3.45 -11.85 12.07
N ARG A 54 -4.73 -11.51 12.27
CA ARG A 54 -5.60 -10.93 11.22
C ARG A 54 -5.03 -9.59 10.73
N SER A 55 -4.52 -8.76 11.64
CA SER A 55 -3.86 -7.50 11.31
C SER A 55 -2.61 -7.72 10.43
N LYS A 56 -1.74 -8.66 10.79
CA LYS A 56 -0.57 -9.06 9.97
C LYS A 56 -0.99 -9.59 8.59
N ALA A 57 -1.99 -10.47 8.53
CA ALA A 57 -2.51 -11.03 7.28
C ALA A 57 -3.00 -9.91 6.34
N ASN A 58 -3.80 -8.97 6.86
CA ASN A 58 -4.27 -7.82 6.09
C ASN A 58 -3.11 -6.90 5.66
N PHE A 59 -2.11 -6.68 6.52
CA PHE A 59 -0.91 -5.93 6.15
C PHE A 59 -0.14 -6.60 5.01
N PHE A 60 0.10 -7.90 5.07
CA PHE A 60 0.77 -8.63 3.99
C PHE A 60 -0.05 -8.64 2.70
N ARG A 61 -1.38 -8.70 2.78
CA ARG A 61 -2.26 -8.52 1.62
C ARG A 61 -2.05 -7.16 0.97
N ILE A 62 -2.02 -6.08 1.76
CA ILE A 62 -1.71 -4.74 1.26
C ILE A 62 -0.32 -4.71 0.60
N VAL A 63 0.72 -5.21 1.29
CA VAL A 63 2.08 -5.28 0.73
C VAL A 63 2.13 -6.08 -0.58
N SER A 64 1.35 -7.16 -0.69
CA SER A 64 1.24 -7.96 -1.91
C SER A 64 0.61 -7.20 -3.07
N LEU A 65 -0.37 -6.32 -2.82
CA LEU A 65 -0.93 -5.41 -3.84
C LEU A 65 0.14 -4.44 -4.36
N PHE A 66 1.02 -3.98 -3.48
CA PHE A 66 2.15 -3.12 -3.85
C PHE A 66 3.35 -3.89 -4.40
N SER A 67 3.39 -5.22 -4.35
CA SER A 67 4.55 -6.01 -4.79
C SER A 67 4.92 -5.76 -6.26
N GLY A 68 3.92 -5.62 -7.13
CA GLY A 68 4.12 -5.24 -8.53
C GLY A 68 4.72 -3.85 -8.70
N LEU A 69 4.22 -2.86 -7.94
CA LEU A 69 4.75 -1.49 -7.93
C LEU A 69 6.17 -1.43 -7.37
N ILE A 70 6.46 -2.20 -6.32
CA ILE A 70 7.81 -2.31 -5.73
C ILE A 70 8.77 -2.95 -6.75
N SER A 71 8.35 -4.01 -7.43
CA SER A 71 9.15 -4.66 -8.48
C SER A 71 9.41 -3.71 -9.66
N MET A 72 8.38 -3.00 -10.12
CA MET A 72 8.49 -1.96 -11.14
C MET A 72 9.44 -0.83 -10.71
N SER A 73 9.35 -0.36 -9.47
CA SER A 73 10.24 0.67 -8.91
C SER A 73 11.70 0.21 -8.89
N ARG A 74 11.95 -1.04 -8.47
CA ARG A 74 13.30 -1.64 -8.52
C ARG A 74 13.81 -1.72 -9.96
N TRP A 75 13.00 -2.22 -10.90
CA TRP A 75 13.36 -2.31 -12.32
C TRP A 75 13.65 -0.93 -12.94
N LEU A 76 12.83 0.09 -12.65
CA LEU A 76 13.11 1.48 -13.05
C LEU A 76 14.43 1.97 -12.44
N GLY A 77 14.73 1.57 -11.20
CA GLY A 77 16.03 1.78 -10.57
C GLY A 77 17.17 1.14 -11.36
N GLU A 78 17.04 -0.10 -11.80
CA GLU A 78 18.05 -0.80 -12.61
C GLU A 78 18.25 -0.14 -13.98
N VAL A 79 17.17 0.29 -14.63
CA VAL A 79 17.20 1.07 -15.87
C VAL A 79 17.92 2.39 -15.64
N ARG A 80 17.62 3.08 -14.54
CA ARG A 80 18.25 4.36 -14.20
C ARG A 80 19.74 4.24 -13.88
N HIS A 81 20.21 3.06 -13.45
CA HIS A 81 21.62 2.77 -13.19
C HIS A 81 22.33 2.13 -14.39
N TRP A 82 21.66 1.98 -15.54
CA TRP A 82 22.25 1.43 -16.76
C TRP A 82 22.84 0.02 -16.55
N LYS A 83 22.20 -0.79 -15.70
CA LYS A 83 22.66 -2.16 -15.38
C LYS A 83 22.70 -3.06 -16.61
N ASN A 84 21.71 -2.92 -17.50
CA ASN A 84 21.70 -3.56 -18.82
C ASN A 84 21.53 -2.47 -19.90
N PRO A 85 22.59 -2.11 -20.64
CA PRO A 85 22.56 -0.95 -21.54
C PRO A 85 21.57 -1.13 -22.69
N ILE A 86 21.31 -2.36 -23.14
CA ILE A 86 20.38 -2.64 -24.24
C ILE A 86 18.95 -2.33 -23.80
N THR A 87 18.54 -2.82 -22.62
CA THR A 87 17.20 -2.57 -22.10
C THR A 87 17.00 -1.10 -21.78
N THR A 88 18.04 -0.41 -21.29
CA THR A 88 17.94 1.03 -21.06
C THR A 88 17.76 1.79 -22.35
N VAL A 89 18.54 1.51 -23.40
CA VAL A 89 18.40 2.19 -24.69
C VAL A 89 17.00 1.95 -25.27
N LEU A 90 16.47 0.73 -25.18
CA LEU A 90 15.10 0.41 -25.59
C LEU A 90 14.05 1.22 -24.81
N VAL A 91 14.22 1.37 -23.49
CA VAL A 91 13.32 2.21 -22.68
C VAL A 91 13.42 3.68 -23.07
N HIS A 92 14.61 4.20 -23.38
CA HIS A 92 14.77 5.57 -23.86
C HIS A 92 14.08 5.78 -25.21
N PHE A 93 14.21 4.82 -26.13
CA PHE A 93 13.55 4.86 -27.42
C PHE A 93 12.02 4.81 -27.28
N LEU A 94 11.50 3.89 -26.45
CA LEU A 94 10.07 3.79 -26.15
C LEU A 94 9.56 5.09 -25.51
N PHE A 95 10.30 5.66 -24.57
CA PHE A 95 9.97 6.93 -23.92
C PHE A 95 9.90 8.09 -24.92
N PHE A 96 10.89 8.19 -25.81
CA PHE A 96 10.90 9.20 -26.89
C PHE A 96 9.67 9.05 -27.79
N LEU A 97 9.37 7.82 -28.23
CA LEU A 97 8.23 7.52 -29.09
C LEU A 97 6.89 7.89 -28.44
N LEU A 98 6.70 7.58 -27.15
CA LEU A 98 5.50 7.93 -26.39
C LEU A 98 5.32 9.45 -26.21
N ILE A 99 6.42 10.21 -26.11
CA ILE A 99 6.35 11.68 -26.05
C ILE A 99 5.99 12.28 -27.41
N CYS A 100 6.57 11.76 -28.48
CA CYS A 100 6.26 12.21 -29.84
C CYS A 100 4.79 11.96 -30.18
N TYR A 101 4.27 10.79 -29.81
CA TYR A 101 2.91 10.32 -30.09
C TYR A 101 2.13 10.02 -28.79
N PRO A 102 1.63 11.06 -28.08
CA PRO A 102 0.92 10.88 -26.81
C PRO A 102 -0.38 10.08 -26.95
N GLU A 103 -0.98 10.07 -28.14
CA GLU A 103 -2.13 9.24 -28.48
C GLU A 103 -1.85 7.74 -28.32
N LEU A 104 -0.58 7.32 -28.37
CA LEU A 104 -0.16 5.93 -28.20
C LEU A 104 -0.03 5.51 -26.72
N ILE A 105 -0.07 6.44 -25.78
CA ILE A 105 0.05 6.14 -24.34
C ILE A 105 -1.09 5.22 -23.89
N LEU A 106 -2.33 5.58 -24.20
CA LEU A 106 -3.50 4.82 -23.77
C LEU A 106 -3.57 3.43 -24.46
N PRO A 107 -3.38 3.32 -25.79
CA PRO A 107 -3.25 2.03 -26.47
C PRO A 107 -2.15 1.13 -25.91
N THR A 108 -0.96 1.67 -25.62
CA THR A 108 0.14 0.87 -25.07
C THR A 108 -0.18 0.35 -23.67
N ILE A 109 -0.79 1.16 -22.80
CA ILE A 109 -1.25 0.71 -21.48
C ILE A 109 -2.26 -0.44 -21.61
N PHE A 110 -3.27 -0.28 -22.47
CA PHE A 110 -4.26 -1.34 -22.69
C PHE A 110 -3.64 -2.61 -23.28
N LEU A 111 -2.70 -2.48 -24.21
CA LEU A 111 -1.98 -3.61 -24.79
C LEU A 111 -1.12 -4.33 -23.75
N TYR A 112 -0.43 -3.60 -22.87
CA TYR A 112 0.30 -4.20 -21.74
C TYR A 112 -0.65 -4.93 -20.78
N MET A 113 -1.77 -4.31 -20.40
CA MET A 113 -2.78 -4.98 -19.55
C MET A 113 -3.34 -6.24 -20.20
N PHE A 114 -3.60 -6.20 -21.51
CA PHE A 114 -4.07 -7.34 -22.28
C PHE A 114 -3.03 -8.47 -22.30
N LEU A 115 -1.77 -8.17 -22.61
CA LEU A 115 -0.68 -9.16 -22.62
C LEU A 115 -0.44 -9.77 -21.24
N ILE A 116 -0.43 -8.94 -20.19
CA ILE A 116 -0.32 -9.41 -18.80
C ILE A 116 -1.51 -10.29 -18.44
N GLY A 117 -2.73 -9.89 -18.82
CA GLY A 117 -3.95 -10.68 -18.61
C GLY A 117 -3.88 -12.05 -19.30
N LEU A 118 -3.45 -12.09 -20.56
CA LEU A 118 -3.31 -13.32 -21.34
C LEU A 118 -2.19 -14.22 -20.77
N TRP A 119 -1.09 -13.63 -20.32
CA TRP A 119 -0.02 -14.35 -19.65
C TRP A 119 -0.50 -14.95 -18.33
N ASN A 120 -1.18 -14.15 -17.51
CA ASN A 120 -1.75 -14.59 -16.23
C ASN A 120 -2.85 -15.65 -16.42
N PHE A 121 -3.57 -15.63 -17.54
CA PHE A 121 -4.55 -16.66 -17.88
C PHE A 121 -3.92 -18.06 -17.94
N ARG A 122 -2.68 -18.17 -18.41
CA ARG A 122 -1.94 -19.46 -18.42
C ARG A 122 -1.70 -20.00 -17.03
N PHE A 123 -1.47 -19.11 -16.06
CA PHE A 123 -1.18 -19.44 -14.66
C PHE A 123 -2.40 -19.32 -13.75
N ARG A 124 -3.62 -19.29 -14.33
CA ARG A 124 -4.87 -19.16 -13.59
C ARG A 124 -5.02 -20.34 -12.60
N PRO A 125 -5.37 -20.08 -11.33
CA PRO A 125 -5.76 -21.12 -10.40
C PRO A 125 -6.92 -21.95 -10.97
N ARG A 126 -6.75 -23.27 -11.03
CA ARG A 126 -7.77 -24.21 -11.54
C ARG A 126 -8.65 -24.78 -10.43
N HIS A 127 -8.24 -24.65 -9.18
CA HIS A 127 -8.96 -25.15 -8.02
C HIS A 127 -9.97 -24.12 -7.52
N PRO A 128 -11.10 -24.58 -6.93
CA PRO A 128 -12.03 -23.67 -6.27
C PRO A 128 -11.31 -22.88 -5.16
N PRO A 129 -11.81 -21.67 -4.83
CA PRO A 129 -11.25 -20.90 -3.72
C PRO A 129 -11.27 -21.75 -2.45
N HIS A 130 -10.08 -22.10 -1.94
CA HIS A 130 -9.92 -22.82 -0.69
C HIS A 130 -9.45 -21.86 0.40
N MET A 131 -9.57 -22.27 1.65
CA MET A 131 -9.04 -21.50 2.77
C MET A 131 -7.51 -21.49 2.65
N ASP A 132 -6.93 -20.35 2.28
CA ASP A 132 -5.48 -20.19 2.18
C ASP A 132 -4.87 -19.94 3.56
N THR A 133 -4.26 -20.98 4.14
CA THR A 133 -3.56 -20.90 5.43
C THR A 133 -2.38 -19.93 5.38
N LYS A 134 -1.70 -19.81 4.24
CA LYS A 134 -0.63 -18.83 4.01
C LYS A 134 -1.15 -17.39 3.95
N LEU A 135 -2.26 -17.16 3.25
CA LEU A 135 -2.86 -15.84 3.10
C LEU A 135 -3.43 -15.32 4.42
N SER A 136 -4.02 -16.22 5.21
CA SER A 136 -4.52 -15.96 6.57
C SER A 136 -3.41 -15.93 7.63
N TRP A 137 -2.15 -16.09 7.22
CA TRP A 137 -0.98 -16.15 8.08
C TRP A 137 -1.04 -17.24 9.16
N ALA A 138 -1.86 -18.28 8.96
CA ALA A 138 -2.15 -19.36 9.91
C ALA A 138 -0.97 -20.34 10.13
N GLU A 139 -0.03 -20.43 9.18
CA GLU A 139 1.11 -21.36 9.24
C GLU A 139 2.29 -20.82 10.09
N ALA A 140 2.37 -19.49 10.29
CA ALA A 140 3.46 -18.83 11.02
C ALA A 140 3.00 -18.20 12.35
N VAL A 141 1.80 -18.57 12.82
CA VAL A 141 1.18 -17.95 14.00
C VAL A 141 1.92 -18.37 15.25
N HIS A 142 2.22 -17.40 16.11
CA HIS A 142 2.74 -17.70 17.43
C HIS A 142 1.62 -18.30 18.30
N PRO A 143 1.86 -19.33 19.14
CA PRO A 143 0.81 -19.97 19.94
C PRO A 143 -0.04 -18.99 20.76
N ASP A 144 0.59 -17.93 21.27
CA ASP A 144 -0.08 -16.83 21.97
C ASP A 144 -1.06 -16.00 21.12
N GLU A 145 -0.81 -15.86 19.81
CA GLU A 145 -1.70 -15.13 18.89
C GLU A 145 -2.95 -15.96 18.55
N MET A 146 -2.85 -17.29 18.54
CA MET A 146 -4.03 -18.16 18.47
C MET A 146 -4.81 -18.08 19.78
N ASP A 147 -4.11 -18.13 20.91
CA ASP A 147 -4.72 -18.06 22.23
C ASP A 147 -5.41 -16.71 22.51
N GLU A 148 -5.01 -15.63 21.82
CA GLU A 148 -5.70 -14.33 21.81
C GLU A 148 -7.03 -14.37 21.06
N GLU A 149 -7.15 -15.17 20.00
CA GLU A 149 -8.38 -15.28 19.20
C GLU A 149 -9.45 -16.15 19.86
N PHE A 150 -9.04 -17.08 20.72
CA PHE A 150 -9.96 -17.96 21.46
C PHE A 150 -10.23 -17.46 22.89
N ASP A 151 -9.70 -16.30 23.29
CA ASP A 151 -9.98 -15.72 24.60
C ASP A 151 -11.32 -15.00 24.61
N THR A 152 -12.08 -15.19 25.69
CA THR A 152 -13.38 -14.53 25.89
C THR A 152 -13.19 -13.06 26.21
N PHE A 153 -14.20 -12.23 25.94
CA PHE A 153 -14.25 -10.86 26.45
C PHE A 153 -15.25 -10.77 27.62
N PRO A 154 -14.82 -10.39 28.85
CA PRO A 154 -13.47 -10.03 29.30
C PRO A 154 -12.51 -11.23 29.43
N THR A 155 -11.20 -10.95 29.35
CA THR A 155 -10.12 -11.95 29.27
C THR A 155 -10.13 -12.97 30.42
N SER A 156 -9.97 -14.24 30.06
CA SER A 156 -9.84 -15.36 31.00
C SER A 156 -8.38 -15.63 31.42
N LYS A 157 -7.42 -14.89 30.85
CA LYS A 157 -5.99 -15.15 30.98
C LYS A 157 -5.38 -14.47 32.21
N ALA A 158 -4.25 -15.03 32.65
CA ALA A 158 -3.46 -14.46 33.74
C ALA A 158 -2.95 -13.05 33.38
N GLN A 159 -2.83 -12.18 34.39
CA GLN A 159 -2.47 -10.77 34.21
C GLN A 159 -1.13 -10.57 33.46
N ASP A 160 -0.15 -11.45 33.68
CA ASP A 160 1.16 -11.38 33.02
C ASP A 160 1.07 -11.58 31.50
N VAL A 161 0.19 -12.47 31.04
CA VAL A 161 -0.05 -12.72 29.61
C VAL A 161 -0.71 -11.51 28.96
N VAL A 162 -1.69 -10.92 29.64
CA VAL A 162 -2.37 -9.70 29.19
C VAL A 162 -1.37 -8.54 29.08
N ARG A 163 -0.47 -8.38 30.07
CA ARG A 163 0.58 -7.37 30.06
C ARG A 163 1.53 -7.54 28.88
N MET A 164 1.99 -8.76 28.62
CA MET A 164 2.85 -9.06 27.48
C MET A 164 2.18 -8.74 26.13
N ARG A 165 0.90 -9.13 25.95
CA ARG A 165 0.11 -8.81 24.75
C ARG A 165 -0.06 -7.30 24.56
N TYR A 166 -0.31 -6.58 25.66
CA TYR A 166 -0.40 -5.13 25.65
C TYR A 166 0.93 -4.47 25.25
N ASP A 167 2.06 -4.89 25.83
CA ASP A 167 3.39 -4.35 25.50
C ASP A 167 3.75 -4.63 24.02
N ARG A 168 3.40 -5.82 23.51
CA ARG A 168 3.53 -6.15 22.09
C ARG A 168 2.71 -5.19 21.22
N LEU A 169 1.44 -4.98 21.54
CA LEU A 169 0.57 -4.05 20.81
C LEU A 169 1.14 -2.62 20.85
N ARG A 170 1.62 -2.18 22.02
CA ARG A 170 2.26 -0.87 22.20
C ARG A 170 3.51 -0.71 21.34
N SER A 171 4.32 -1.77 21.18
CA SER A 171 5.50 -1.73 20.31
C SER A 171 5.13 -1.56 18.83
N VAL A 172 4.07 -2.23 18.37
CA VAL A 172 3.57 -2.12 16.98
C VAL A 172 2.95 -0.74 16.75
N ALA A 173 2.12 -0.29 17.69
CA ALA A 173 1.52 1.04 17.66
C ALA A 173 2.61 2.13 17.65
N GLY A 174 3.70 1.97 18.40
CA GLY A 174 4.86 2.88 18.37
C GLY A 174 5.51 2.98 16.98
N ARG A 175 5.70 1.85 16.29
CA ARG A 175 6.21 1.87 14.90
C ARG A 175 5.26 2.56 13.93
N ILE A 176 3.97 2.29 14.05
CA ILE A 176 2.94 2.95 13.24
C ILE A 176 2.94 4.45 13.53
N GLN A 177 3.03 4.85 14.79
CA GLN A 177 3.12 6.25 15.21
C GLN A 177 4.34 6.95 14.59
N THR A 178 5.51 6.31 14.57
CA THR A 178 6.70 6.86 13.89
C THR A 178 6.44 7.08 12.40
N VAL A 179 5.88 6.10 11.68
CA VAL A 179 5.57 6.22 10.25
C VAL A 179 4.54 7.32 9.98
N VAL A 180 3.48 7.39 10.79
CA VAL A 180 2.46 8.44 10.69
C VAL A 180 3.06 9.82 10.98
N GLY A 181 3.94 9.92 11.98
CA GLY A 181 4.68 11.15 12.31
C GLY A 181 5.60 11.60 11.17
N ASP A 182 6.29 10.68 10.52
CA ASP A 182 7.11 10.97 9.34
C ASP A 182 6.25 11.49 8.19
N ILE A 183 5.10 10.85 7.91
CA ILE A 183 4.14 11.30 6.88
C ILE A 183 3.62 12.70 7.20
N ALA A 184 3.22 12.95 8.45
CA ALA A 184 2.78 14.26 8.91
C ALA A 184 3.86 15.32 8.70
N THR A 185 5.11 15.02 9.09
CA THR A 185 6.27 15.90 8.90
C THR A 185 6.49 16.24 7.42
N GLN A 186 6.39 15.26 6.51
CA GLN A 186 6.51 15.52 5.07
C GLN A 186 5.35 16.39 4.55
N GLY A 187 4.12 16.13 5.01
CA GLY A 187 2.95 16.92 4.65
C GLY A 187 3.05 18.37 5.14
N GLU A 188 3.51 18.57 6.38
CA GLU A 188 3.74 19.89 6.95
C GLU A 188 4.81 20.65 6.19
N ARG A 189 5.90 20.01 5.78
CA ARG A 189 6.93 20.63 4.92
C ARG A 189 6.35 21.06 3.59
N PHE A 190 5.48 20.25 2.98
CA PHE A 190 4.80 20.62 1.74
C PHE A 190 3.89 21.84 1.93
N GLN A 191 3.11 21.87 3.01
CA GLN A 191 2.30 23.03 3.35
C GLN A 191 3.16 24.26 3.70
N ALA A 192 4.33 24.05 4.32
CA ALA A 192 5.24 25.12 4.72
C ALA A 192 5.79 25.91 3.53
N VAL A 193 5.89 25.28 2.36
CA VAL A 193 6.32 25.95 1.12
C VAL A 193 5.41 27.13 0.78
N LEU A 194 4.10 27.02 0.99
CA LEU A 194 3.11 28.06 0.65
C LEU A 194 2.58 28.84 1.87
N SER A 195 2.93 28.44 3.09
CA SER A 195 2.44 29.08 4.32
C SER A 195 3.20 30.35 4.72
N TRP A 196 4.22 30.75 3.95
CA TRP A 196 5.09 31.91 4.21
C TRP A 196 5.81 31.91 5.56
N ARG A 197 5.88 30.74 6.23
CA ARG A 197 6.54 30.59 7.54
C ARG A 197 8.04 30.86 7.47
N ASP A 198 8.67 30.52 6.33
CA ASP A 198 10.01 30.98 5.97
C ASP A 198 9.89 31.88 4.73
N PRO A 199 9.91 33.22 4.89
CA PRO A 199 9.72 34.17 3.79
C PRO A 199 10.73 34.00 2.65
N ARG A 200 11.96 33.56 2.95
CA ARG A 200 13.00 33.36 1.94
C ARG A 200 12.74 32.09 1.13
N ALA A 201 12.39 31.00 1.80
CA ALA A 201 12.09 29.74 1.14
C ALA A 201 10.81 29.84 0.28
N SER A 202 9.73 30.38 0.85
CA SER A 202 8.46 30.56 0.13
C SER A 202 8.58 31.52 -1.06
N SER A 203 9.31 32.63 -0.93
CA SER A 203 9.51 33.56 -2.06
C SER A 203 10.30 32.92 -3.21
N LEU A 204 11.39 32.20 -2.91
CA LEU A 204 12.15 31.44 -3.91
C LEU A 204 11.27 30.42 -4.62
N PHE A 205 10.44 29.69 -3.88
CA PHE A 205 9.52 28.72 -4.46
C PHE A 205 8.46 29.37 -5.36
N VAL A 206 7.79 30.43 -4.89
CA VAL A 206 6.78 31.15 -5.68
C VAL A 206 7.38 31.73 -6.96
N PHE A 207 8.59 32.29 -6.89
CA PHE A 207 9.31 32.78 -8.07
C PHE A 207 9.68 31.64 -9.03
N LEU A 208 10.16 30.49 -8.52
CA LEU A 208 10.40 29.29 -9.33
C LEU A 208 9.10 28.76 -9.97
N CYS A 209 7.98 28.80 -9.27
CA CYS A 209 6.66 28.46 -9.81
C CYS A 209 6.24 29.41 -10.93
N LEU A 210 6.49 30.72 -10.79
CA LEU A 210 6.22 31.70 -11.85
C LEU A 210 7.08 31.41 -13.10
N ILE A 211 8.38 31.17 -12.92
CA ILE A 211 9.27 30.78 -14.03
C ILE A 211 8.76 29.48 -14.68
N ALA A 212 8.44 28.47 -13.88
CA ALA A 212 7.94 27.20 -14.38
C ALA A 212 6.64 27.37 -15.17
N ALA A 213 5.72 28.22 -14.72
CA ALA A 213 4.48 28.54 -15.42
C ALA A 213 4.74 29.21 -16.77
N VAL A 214 5.64 30.21 -16.83
CA VAL A 214 6.03 30.87 -18.09
C VAL A 214 6.69 29.87 -19.04
N VAL A 215 7.61 29.04 -18.55
CA VAL A 215 8.28 28.01 -19.36
C VAL A 215 7.27 26.99 -19.90
N LEU A 216 6.34 26.50 -19.07
CA LEU A 216 5.30 25.56 -19.48
C LEU A 216 4.29 26.18 -20.47
N TYR A 217 4.08 27.49 -20.41
CA TYR A 217 3.21 28.20 -21.35
C TYR A 217 3.87 28.39 -22.72
N VAL A 218 5.15 28.78 -22.74
CA VAL A 218 5.87 29.09 -23.99
C VAL A 218 6.38 27.83 -24.69
N THR A 219 6.76 26.81 -23.93
CA THR A 219 7.42 25.61 -24.47
C THR A 219 6.40 24.47 -24.61
N PRO A 220 6.35 23.74 -25.74
CA PRO A 220 5.47 22.60 -25.86
C PRO A 220 5.81 21.55 -24.79
N PHE A 221 4.79 21.03 -24.10
CA PHE A 221 4.93 20.04 -23.04
C PHE A 221 5.81 18.84 -23.43
N LYS A 222 5.76 18.44 -24.71
CA LYS A 222 6.60 17.37 -25.28
C LYS A 222 8.09 17.62 -25.08
N LEU A 223 8.57 18.84 -25.32
CA LEU A 223 9.99 19.17 -25.18
C LEU A 223 10.42 19.14 -23.71
N ILE A 224 9.58 19.67 -22.82
CA ILE A 224 9.84 19.66 -21.37
C ILE A 224 9.89 18.22 -20.85
N ALA A 225 8.91 17.38 -21.22
CA ALA A 225 8.88 15.97 -20.84
C ALA A 225 10.12 15.21 -21.35
N LEU A 226 10.54 15.49 -22.58
CA LEU A 226 11.72 14.87 -23.18
C LEU A 226 13.00 15.25 -22.42
N VAL A 227 13.23 16.55 -22.19
CA VAL A 227 14.40 17.05 -21.46
C VAL A 227 14.40 16.51 -20.02
N ALA A 228 13.26 16.57 -19.32
CA ALA A 228 13.12 16.06 -17.97
C ALA A 228 13.43 14.56 -17.90
N GLY A 229 12.91 13.76 -18.83
CA GLY A 229 13.17 12.33 -18.90
C GLY A 229 14.63 12.00 -19.22
N MET A 230 15.25 12.73 -20.16
CA MET A 230 16.68 12.57 -20.46
C MET A 230 17.57 12.92 -19.26
N VAL A 231 17.25 13.98 -18.51
CA VAL A 231 17.97 14.33 -17.28
C VAL A 231 17.77 13.27 -16.20
N TRP A 232 16.56 12.73 -16.06
CA TRP A 232 16.24 11.72 -15.06
C TRP A 232 16.91 10.36 -15.33
N LEU A 233 16.89 9.93 -16.60
CA LEU A 233 17.48 8.68 -17.09
C LEU A 233 18.97 8.83 -17.47
N ARG A 234 19.56 10.02 -17.31
CA ARG A 234 20.96 10.32 -17.64
C ARG A 234 21.92 9.25 -17.10
N HIS A 235 22.90 8.90 -17.94
CA HIS A 235 23.94 7.91 -17.64
C HIS A 235 24.60 8.19 -16.26
N PRO A 236 24.82 7.16 -15.44
CA PRO A 236 25.29 7.31 -14.06
C PRO A 236 26.65 8.03 -13.94
N ARG A 237 27.53 7.94 -14.95
CA ARG A 237 28.81 8.68 -14.97
C ARG A 237 28.65 10.19 -14.84
N PHE A 238 27.54 10.76 -15.29
CA PHE A 238 27.30 12.19 -15.19
C PHE A 238 26.57 12.57 -13.90
N ARG A 239 26.14 11.62 -13.05
CA ARG A 239 25.35 11.91 -11.86
C ARG A 239 26.25 12.18 -10.65
N SER A 240 26.06 13.31 -9.98
CA SER A 240 26.71 13.56 -8.68
C SER A 240 26.06 12.69 -7.59
N LYS A 241 26.86 12.24 -6.62
CA LYS A 241 26.38 11.47 -5.44
C LYS A 241 25.72 12.35 -4.38
N LEU A 242 25.76 13.67 -4.57
CA LEU A 242 25.18 14.65 -3.64
C LEU A 242 23.65 14.70 -3.79
N PRO A 243 22.90 14.90 -2.69
CA PRO A 243 21.46 15.12 -2.76
C PRO A 243 21.15 16.33 -3.65
N SER A 244 20.07 16.23 -4.44
CA SER A 244 19.68 17.32 -5.33
C SER A 244 19.36 18.59 -4.54
N VAL A 245 19.68 19.75 -5.12
CA VAL A 245 19.36 21.07 -4.54
C VAL A 245 17.90 21.18 -4.06
N PRO A 246 16.86 20.77 -4.83
CA PRO A 246 15.48 20.79 -4.34
C PRO A 246 15.22 19.81 -3.18
N SER A 247 15.90 18.65 -3.14
CA SER A 247 15.77 17.72 -2.01
C SER A 247 16.39 18.28 -0.73
N ASN A 248 17.54 18.95 -0.83
CA ASN A 248 18.16 19.64 0.30
C ASN A 248 17.32 20.81 0.79
N PHE A 249 16.74 21.59 -0.12
CA PHE A 249 15.82 22.67 0.20
C PHE A 249 14.59 22.14 0.95
N PHE A 250 13.94 21.10 0.42
CA PHE A 250 12.75 20.52 1.03
C PHE A 250 13.02 19.92 2.41
N ARG A 251 14.17 19.25 2.60
CA ARG A 251 14.57 18.72 3.91
C ARG A 251 14.81 19.79 4.98
N ARG A 252 15.13 21.03 4.57
CA ARG A 252 15.39 22.16 5.47
C ARG A 252 14.14 22.98 5.79
N LEU A 253 13.00 22.67 5.17
CA LEU A 253 11.74 23.36 5.46
C LEU A 253 11.27 23.05 6.89
N PRO A 254 10.62 24.04 7.55
CA PRO A 254 10.15 23.87 8.91
C PRO A 254 9.04 22.81 8.99
N SER A 255 9.11 21.96 10.00
CA SER A 255 8.05 21.03 10.42
C SER A 255 7.53 21.44 11.80
N ARG A 256 6.29 21.07 12.14
CA ARG A 256 5.70 21.31 13.46
C ARG A 256 6.03 20.20 14.45
N ALA A 257 6.74 19.15 14.03
CA ALA A 257 7.27 18.12 14.91
C ALA A 257 8.05 18.72 16.11
N ASP A 258 8.87 19.75 15.89
CA ASP A 258 9.66 20.42 16.95
C ASP A 258 8.81 21.29 17.91
N SER A 259 7.52 21.46 17.61
CA SER A 259 6.56 22.19 18.47
C SER A 259 5.60 21.26 19.22
N MET A 260 5.76 19.95 19.08
CA MET A 260 5.03 18.95 19.84
C MET A 260 5.79 18.60 21.14
N LEU A 261 5.05 18.36 22.22
CA LEU A 261 5.56 17.92 23.53
C LEU A 261 5.94 16.43 23.52
#